data_AF-A0A358A5A4-F1
#
_entry.id   AF-A0A358A5A4-F1
#
_cell.length_a   1.000
_cell.length_b   1.000
_cell.length_c   1.000
_cell.angle_alpha   90.00
_cell.angle_beta   90.00
_cell.angle_gamma   90.00
#
_symmetry.space_group_name_H-M   'P 1'
#
loop_
_entity.id
_entity.type
_entity.pdbx_description
1 polymer ?
#
loop_
_entity_poly.entity_id
_entity_poly.type
_entity_poly.pdbx_seq_one_letter_code
_entity_poly.pdbx_strand_id
1 'polypeptide(L)'
;GPALERGDTIVSDRYTASSTAYQGYGRGLDLDQLDAMMRFATHSIEPDLTVLLDVEWPVARVRLGDQMDRIEGAGAAFHTRVRNGYLELAAADPDRWLVVDADGTVDEVAARVDTAVEAWLAANP
;
A
#
# COMPACT_ATOMS: atom_id res chain seq x y z
N GLY A 1 20.20 -5.98 2.53
CA GLY A 1 20.03 -5.26 3.82
C GLY A 1 20.16 -6.27 4.94
N PRO A 2 20.65 -5.91 6.14
CA PRO A 2 21.11 -6.89 7.12
C PRO A 2 20.06 -7.93 7.55
N ALA A 3 18.77 -7.58 7.60
CA ALA A 3 17.68 -8.52 7.91
C ALA A 3 17.32 -9.44 6.74
N LEU A 4 17.24 -8.90 5.52
CA LEU A 4 17.03 -9.70 4.30
C LEU A 4 18.17 -10.71 4.09
N GLU A 5 19.41 -10.30 4.34
CA GLU A 5 20.59 -11.17 4.23
C GLU A 5 20.60 -12.31 5.26
N ARG A 6 19.87 -12.16 6.37
CA ARG A 6 19.70 -13.22 7.39
C ARG A 6 18.52 -14.14 7.11
N GLY A 7 17.71 -13.85 6.09
CA GLY A 7 16.47 -14.60 5.81
C GLY A 7 15.33 -14.27 6.79
N ASP A 8 15.41 -13.14 7.50
CA ASP A 8 14.33 -12.69 8.38
C ASP A 8 13.14 -12.21 7.54
N THR A 9 11.90 -12.52 7.97
CA THR A 9 10.70 -11.89 7.42
C THR A 9 10.62 -10.44 7.88
N ILE A 10 10.40 -9.52 6.94
CA ILE A 10 10.29 -8.08 7.22
C ILE A 10 8.87 -7.62 6.91
N VAL A 11 8.22 -7.02 7.89
CA VAL A 11 6.94 -6.32 7.71
C VAL A 11 7.22 -4.82 7.77
N SER A 12 6.86 -4.12 6.72
CA SER A 12 7.01 -2.65 6.62
C SER A 12 5.63 -2.01 6.52
N ASP A 13 5.36 -1.04 7.38
CA ASP A 13 4.24 -0.13 7.17
C ASP A 13 4.64 0.88 6.10
N ARG A 14 4.08 0.70 4.90
CA ARG A 14 4.39 1.41 3.65
C ARG A 14 5.78 1.10 3.08
N TYR A 15 5.89 1.35 1.77
CA TYR A 15 7.12 1.28 0.97
C TYR A 15 6.98 2.17 -0.28
N THR A 16 7.72 1.89 -1.35
CA THR A 16 7.76 2.64 -2.63
C THR A 16 6.38 2.92 -3.22
N ALA A 17 5.47 1.94 -3.21
CA ALA A 17 4.12 2.12 -3.75
C ALA A 17 3.35 3.31 -3.12
N SER A 18 3.66 3.67 -1.87
CA SER A 18 3.05 4.84 -1.22
C SER A 18 3.53 6.15 -1.84
N SER A 19 4.81 6.24 -2.22
CA SER A 19 5.32 7.42 -2.93
C SER A 19 4.65 7.55 -4.30
N THR A 20 4.48 6.45 -5.03
CA THR A 20 3.77 6.44 -6.31
C THR A 20 2.31 6.87 -6.16
N ALA A 21 1.58 6.30 -5.18
CA ALA A 21 0.18 6.64 -4.95
C ALA A 21 -0.01 8.09 -4.50
N TYR A 22 0.75 8.57 -3.52
CA TYR A 22 0.57 9.90 -2.96
C TYR A 22 1.15 11.01 -3.84
N GLN A 23 2.37 10.82 -4.34
CA GLN A 23 3.07 11.87 -5.10
C GLN A 23 2.75 11.79 -6.59
N GLY A 24 2.69 10.58 -7.15
CA GLY A 24 2.30 10.37 -8.54
C GLY A 24 0.82 10.66 -8.75
N TYR A 25 -0.04 9.75 -8.32
CA TYR A 25 -1.49 9.89 -8.54
C TYR A 25 -2.11 11.04 -7.72
N GLY A 26 -1.72 11.18 -6.45
CA GLY A 26 -2.26 12.21 -5.56
C GLY A 26 -1.84 13.63 -5.96
N ARG A 27 -0.55 13.87 -6.19
CA ARG A 27 0.02 15.20 -6.48
C ARG A 27 0.33 15.47 -7.97
N GLY A 28 0.22 14.47 -8.84
CA GLY A 28 0.43 14.63 -10.28
C GLY A 28 1.90 14.68 -10.68
N LEU A 29 2.82 14.12 -9.89
CA LEU A 29 4.20 13.95 -10.32
C LEU A 29 4.31 12.87 -11.40
N ASP A 30 5.32 13.01 -12.24
CA ASP A 30 5.61 12.06 -13.31
C ASP A 30 5.97 10.67 -12.73
N LEU A 31 5.24 9.64 -13.17
CA LEU A 31 5.36 8.29 -12.62
C LEU A 31 6.70 7.63 -12.99
N ASP A 32 7.22 7.88 -14.19
CA ASP A 32 8.48 7.30 -14.66
C ASP A 32 9.66 7.90 -13.88
N GLN A 33 9.64 9.21 -13.64
CA GLN A 33 10.64 9.88 -12.79
C GLN A 33 10.60 9.38 -11.35
N LEU A 34 9.40 9.16 -10.79
CA LEU A 34 9.25 8.59 -9.45
C LEU A 34 9.80 7.16 -9.38
N ASP A 35 9.44 6.28 -10.34
CA ASP A 35 9.95 4.91 -10.42
C ASP A 35 11.48 4.88 -10.47
N ALA A 36 12.08 5.68 -11.36
CA ALA A 36 13.54 5.79 -11.47
C ALA A 36 14.20 6.21 -10.15
N MET A 37 13.64 7.22 -9.47
CA MET A 37 14.14 7.69 -8.17
C MET A 37 14.02 6.62 -7.09
N MET A 38 12.89 5.91 -7.03
CA MET A 38 12.64 4.87 -6.02
C MET A 38 13.57 3.68 -6.23
N ARG A 39 13.76 3.20 -7.47
CA ARG A 39 14.70 2.12 -7.78
C ARG A 39 16.13 2.49 -7.42
N PHE A 40 16.52 3.74 -7.66
CA PHE A 40 17.82 4.24 -7.21
C PHE A 40 17.94 4.20 -5.68
N ALA A 41 16.95 4.76 -4.96
CA ALA A 41 16.99 4.88 -3.50
C ALA A 41 16.91 3.53 -2.77
N THR A 42 16.22 2.55 -3.35
CA THR A 42 16.00 1.22 -2.76
C THR A 42 16.96 0.15 -3.26
N HIS A 43 17.86 0.51 -4.17
CA HIS A 43 18.65 -0.47 -4.95
C HIS A 43 17.78 -1.52 -5.66
N SER A 44 16.60 -1.09 -6.12
CA SER A 44 15.59 -1.94 -6.77
C SER A 44 15.11 -3.11 -5.91
N ILE A 45 15.26 -3.01 -4.59
CA ILE A 45 14.64 -3.96 -3.66
C ILE A 45 13.15 -3.69 -3.67
N GLU A 46 12.38 -4.74 -3.88
CA GLU A 46 10.93 -4.68 -3.89
C GLU A 46 10.36 -5.74 -2.94
N PRO A 47 9.16 -5.52 -2.35
CA PRO A 47 8.52 -6.49 -1.47
C PRO A 47 8.12 -7.77 -2.22
N ASP A 48 8.28 -8.94 -1.62
CA ASP A 48 7.75 -10.18 -2.20
C ASP A 48 6.21 -10.17 -2.24
N LEU A 49 5.58 -9.51 -1.26
CA LEU A 49 4.14 -9.34 -1.14
C LEU A 49 3.81 -7.92 -0.65
N THR A 50 2.79 -7.31 -1.26
CA THR A 50 2.16 -6.07 -0.78
C THR A 50 0.69 -6.33 -0.44
N VAL A 51 0.27 -5.98 0.77
CA VAL A 51 -1.14 -6.04 1.19
C VAL A 51 -1.73 -4.62 1.18
N LEU A 52 -2.69 -4.40 0.30
CA LEU A 52 -3.45 -3.15 0.22
C LEU A 52 -4.75 -3.30 1.03
N LEU A 53 -4.89 -2.51 2.08
CA LEU A 53 -6.14 -2.35 2.81
C LEU A 53 -6.99 -1.30 2.10
N ASP A 54 -7.91 -1.74 1.25
CA ASP A 54 -8.77 -0.85 0.47
C ASP A 54 -9.98 -0.39 1.29
N VAL A 55 -10.19 0.92 1.34
CA VAL A 55 -11.31 1.54 2.04
C VAL A 55 -11.68 2.87 1.40
N GLU A 56 -12.97 3.15 1.35
CA GLU A 56 -13.48 4.42 0.83
C GLU A 56 -13.11 5.60 1.75
N TRP A 57 -12.81 6.75 1.15
CA TRP A 57 -12.38 7.94 1.89
C TRP A 57 -13.32 8.36 3.04
N PRO A 58 -14.66 8.32 2.92
CA PRO A 58 -15.55 8.67 4.03
C PRO A 58 -15.33 7.79 5.28
N VAL A 59 -15.09 6.49 5.10
CA VAL A 59 -14.81 5.55 6.20
C VAL A 59 -13.44 5.82 6.79
N ALA A 60 -12.41 5.94 5.93
CA ALA A 60 -11.05 6.27 6.35
C ALA A 60 -11.00 7.58 7.15
N ARG A 61 -11.76 8.59 6.71
CA ARG A 61 -11.81 9.90 7.37
C ARG A 61 -12.37 9.81 8.79
N VAL A 62 -13.40 9.00 9.01
CA VAL A 62 -13.96 8.80 10.36
C VAL A 62 -12.93 8.15 11.28
N ARG A 63 -12.16 7.18 10.76
CA ARG A 63 -11.11 6.49 11.53
C ARG A 63 -9.93 7.39 11.88
N LEU A 64 -9.53 8.30 10.97
CA LEU A 64 -8.45 9.27 11.21
C LEU A 64 -8.82 10.31 12.29
N GLY A 65 -10.11 10.61 12.46
CA GLY A 65 -10.59 11.57 13.44
C GLY A 65 -9.90 12.94 13.30
N ASP A 66 -9.41 13.48 14.42
CA ASP A 66 -8.68 14.75 14.48
C ASP A 66 -7.18 14.60 14.18
N GLN A 67 -6.66 13.38 13.97
CA GLN A 67 -5.25 13.13 13.71
C GLN A 67 -4.87 13.32 12.24
N MET A 68 -5.31 14.43 11.67
CA MET A 68 -4.98 14.78 10.30
C MET A 68 -3.72 15.62 10.23
N ASP A 69 -2.67 15.03 9.70
CA ASP A 69 -1.54 15.80 9.24
C ASP A 69 -1.86 16.55 7.91
N ARG A 70 -0.86 17.25 7.39
CA ARG A 70 -0.97 18.07 6.18
C ARG A 70 -1.38 17.26 4.94
N ILE A 71 -0.96 16.00 4.84
CA ILE A 71 -1.29 15.12 3.72
C ILE A 71 -2.75 14.68 3.85
N GLU A 72 -3.19 14.34 5.05
CA GLU A 72 -4.55 13.85 5.25
C GLU A 72 -5.54 15.00 4.97
N GLY A 73 -5.13 16.24 5.27
CA GLY A 73 -5.88 17.47 5.02
C GLY A 73 -6.05 17.88 3.54
N ALA A 74 -5.46 17.15 2.58
CA ALA A 74 -5.50 17.48 1.15
C ALA A 74 -6.89 17.29 0.49
N GLY A 75 -7.89 16.82 1.23
CA GLY A 75 -9.29 16.75 0.82
C GLY A 75 -9.69 15.47 0.09
N ALA A 76 -11.00 15.26 -0.07
CA ALA A 76 -11.55 13.99 -0.59
C ALA A 76 -11.02 13.62 -1.98
N ALA A 77 -10.96 14.58 -2.91
CA ALA A 77 -10.50 14.32 -4.27
C ALA A 77 -9.04 13.85 -4.33
N PHE A 78 -8.18 14.32 -3.41
CA PHE A 78 -6.81 13.83 -3.30
C PHE A 78 -6.80 12.35 -2.88
N HIS A 79 -7.50 12.02 -1.80
CA HIS A 79 -7.56 10.64 -1.29
C HIS A 79 -8.21 9.67 -2.29
N THR A 80 -9.22 10.10 -3.04
CA THR A 80 -9.77 9.30 -4.15
C THR A 80 -8.71 8.99 -5.21
N ARG A 81 -7.89 9.97 -5.61
CA ARG A 81 -6.79 9.71 -6.56
C ARG A 81 -5.74 8.76 -5.99
N VAL A 82 -5.37 8.93 -4.72
CA VAL A 82 -4.41 8.05 -4.03
C VAL A 82 -4.92 6.61 -4.01
N ARG A 83 -6.17 6.41 -3.58
CA ARG A 83 -6.81 5.08 -3.57
C ARG A 83 -6.83 4.46 -4.97
N ASN A 84 -7.29 5.20 -5.98
CA ASN A 84 -7.33 4.70 -7.35
C ASN A 84 -5.92 4.34 -7.86
N GLY A 85 -4.90 5.12 -7.49
CA GLY A 85 -3.50 4.81 -7.81
C GLY A 85 -3.03 3.50 -7.20
N TYR A 86 -3.37 3.22 -5.94
CA TYR A 86 -3.07 1.91 -5.33
C TYR A 86 -3.79 0.76 -6.04
N LEU A 87 -5.07 0.93 -6.38
CA LEU A 87 -5.84 -0.10 -7.09
C LEU A 87 -5.26 -0.36 -8.49
N GLU A 88 -4.79 0.68 -9.18
CA GLU A 88 -4.12 0.54 -10.48
C GLU A 88 -2.79 -0.21 -10.36
N LEU A 89 -1.98 0.11 -9.35
CA LEU A 89 -0.73 -0.61 -9.07
C LEU A 89 -0.98 -2.08 -8.73
N ALA A 90 -1.99 -2.37 -7.91
CA ALA A 90 -2.34 -3.74 -7.54
C ALA A 90 -2.85 -4.54 -8.75
N ALA A 91 -3.64 -3.92 -9.62
CA ALA A 91 -4.13 -4.56 -10.84
C ALA A 91 -3.00 -4.85 -11.87
N ALA A 92 -1.91 -4.07 -11.83
CA ALA A 92 -0.78 -4.25 -12.73
C ALA A 92 0.16 -5.42 -12.33
N ASP A 93 0.16 -5.83 -11.06
CA ASP A 93 1.00 -6.92 -10.54
C ASP A 93 0.21 -7.82 -9.56
N PRO A 94 -0.83 -8.54 -10.03
CA PRO A 94 -1.75 -9.27 -9.15
C PRO A 94 -1.10 -10.45 -8.41
N ASP A 95 0.07 -10.93 -8.86
CA ASP A 95 0.79 -12.02 -8.21
C ASP A 95 1.47 -11.57 -6.91
N ARG A 96 1.81 -10.27 -6.81
CA ARG A 96 2.51 -9.67 -5.66
C ARG A 96 1.63 -8.75 -4.82
N TRP A 97 0.36 -8.61 -5.19
CA TRP A 97 -0.57 -7.74 -4.49
C TRP A 97 -1.80 -8.49 -4.00
N LEU A 98 -2.10 -8.31 -2.72
CA LEU A 98 -3.38 -8.71 -2.13
C LEU A 98 -4.18 -7.45 -1.80
N VAL A 99 -5.34 -7.30 -2.43
CA VAL A 99 -6.29 -6.25 -2.10
C VAL A 99 -7.32 -6.80 -1.12
N VAL A 100 -7.36 -6.23 0.08
CA VAL A 100 -8.25 -6.65 1.16
C VAL A 100 -9.24 -5.54 1.45
N ASP A 101 -10.52 -5.87 1.44
CA ASP A 101 -11.59 -4.98 1.89
C ASP A 101 -11.41 -4.67 3.38
N ALA A 102 -11.14 -3.40 3.66
CA ALA A 102 -10.89 -2.89 5.00
C ALA A 102 -12.13 -2.24 5.65
N ASP A 103 -13.33 -2.46 5.12
CA ASP A 103 -14.57 -2.13 5.82
C ASP A 103 -14.86 -3.09 6.99
N GLY A 104 -15.46 -2.58 8.06
CA GLY A 104 -15.77 -3.34 9.27
C GLY A 104 -14.86 -3.04 10.47
N THR A 105 -14.84 -3.95 11.42
CA THR A 105 -14.04 -3.88 12.65
C THR A 105 -12.60 -4.32 12.41
N VAL A 106 -11.70 -3.98 13.34
CA VAL A 106 -10.29 -4.39 13.27
C VAL A 106 -10.15 -5.91 13.20
N ASP A 107 -10.92 -6.65 14.01
CA ASP A 107 -10.86 -8.12 14.05
C ASP A 107 -11.33 -8.75 12.74
N GLU A 108 -12.37 -8.21 12.11
CA GLU A 108 -12.88 -8.69 10.82
C GLU A 108 -11.85 -8.45 9.70
N VAL A 109 -11.22 -7.27 9.66
CA VAL A 109 -10.20 -6.96 8.66
C VAL A 109 -8.94 -7.80 8.88
N ALA A 110 -8.50 -7.97 10.14
CA ALA A 110 -7.36 -8.81 10.48
C ALA A 110 -7.58 -10.26 10.03
N ALA A 111 -8.75 -10.84 10.29
CA ALA A 111 -9.08 -12.20 9.85
C ALA A 111 -9.05 -12.35 8.32
N ARG A 112 -9.47 -11.32 7.56
CA ARG A 112 -9.37 -11.32 6.09
C ARG A 112 -7.92 -11.26 5.61
N VAL A 113 -7.09 -10.41 6.24
CA VAL A 113 -5.67 -10.32 5.94
C VAL A 113 -4.98 -11.65 6.20
N ASP A 114 -5.19 -12.24 7.38
CA ASP A 114 -4.60 -13.54 7.75
C ASP A 114 -4.97 -14.61 6.72
N THR A 115 -6.26 -14.74 6.40
CA THR A 115 -6.74 -15.70 5.40
C THR A 115 -6.08 -15.50 4.02
N ALA A 116 -5.97 -14.24 3.56
CA ALA A 116 -5.39 -13.93 2.26
C ALA A 116 -3.88 -14.20 2.21
N VAL A 117 -3.16 -13.85 3.27
CA VAL A 117 -1.71 -14.05 3.38
C VAL A 117 -1.38 -15.54 3.51
N GLU A 118 -2.12 -16.30 4.32
CA GLU A 118 -1.95 -17.76 4.43
C GLU A 118 -2.13 -18.45 3.07
N ALA A 119 -3.17 -18.06 2.32
CA ALA A 119 -3.41 -18.60 0.98
C ALA A 119 -2.26 -18.25 0.02
N TRP A 120 -1.74 -17.03 0.08
CA TRP A 120 -0.62 -16.59 -0.75
C TRP A 120 0.67 -17.35 -0.41
N LEU A 121 0.99 -17.53 0.88
CA LEU A 121 2.16 -18.30 1.33
C LEU A 121 2.08 -19.77 0.91
N ALA A 122 0.89 -20.37 0.97
CA ALA A 122 0.69 -21.75 0.49
C ALA A 122 0.91 -21.90 -1.02
N ALA A 123 0.63 -20.84 -1.79
CA ALA A 123 0.87 -20.81 -3.23
C ALA A 123 2.31 -20.44 -3.62
N ASN A 124 3.08 -19.82 -2.70
CA ASN A 124 4.43 -19.30 -2.91
C ASN A 124 5.37 -19.78 -1.78
N PRO A 125 5.80 -21.06 -1.80
CA PRO A 125 6.59 -21.67 -0.73
C PRO A 125 8.06 -21.25 -0.69
#